data_AF-A0A7S0IFJ0-F1
#
_entry.id   AF-A0A7S0IFJ0-F1
#
_cell.length_a   1.000
_cell.length_b   1.000
_cell.length_c   1.000
_cell.angle_alpha   90.00
_cell.angle_beta   90.00
_cell.angle_gamma   90.00
#
_symmetry.space_group_name_H-M   'P 1'
#
loop_
_entity.id
_entity.type
_entity.pdbx_description
1 polymer ?
#
loop_
_entity_poly.entity_id
_entity_poly.type
_entity_poly.pdbx_seq_one_letter_code
_entity_poly.pdbx_strand_id
1 'polypeptide(L)'
;RAGEEAYRPPAAPDAPAKTPTGLSQVAIVAIVGYVMLAASVLVQLGTQHVVPIHASPEDFEAMRETGALAARTLAHVEPHIQPGVTTAALDAIVRDFIADNGATAATLGYRGYKH
;
A
#
# COMPACT_ATOMS: atom_id res chain seq x y z
N ARG A 1 -43.85 -40.00 -77.69
CA ARG A 1 -44.51 -40.30 -76.40
C ARG A 1 -43.56 -39.76 -75.33
N ALA A 2 -43.67 -38.50 -74.93
CA ALA A 2 -44.51 -38.04 -73.80
C ALA A 2 -44.31 -38.97 -72.58
N GLY A 3 -43.77 -38.59 -71.44
CA GLY A 3 -43.34 -37.31 -70.91
C GLY A 3 -43.21 -37.52 -69.40
N GLU A 4 -42.12 -37.07 -68.78
CA GLU A 4 -42.01 -36.95 -67.32
C GLU A 4 -40.85 -35.99 -67.01
N GLU A 5 -41.11 -34.69 -67.24
CA GLU A 5 -40.25 -33.62 -66.79
C GLU A 5 -40.52 -33.40 -65.29
N ALA A 6 -39.72 -34.08 -64.46
CA ALA A 6 -39.84 -34.01 -63.02
C ALA A 6 -39.43 -32.61 -62.51
N TYR A 7 -40.39 -31.91 -61.93
CA TYR A 7 -40.21 -30.61 -61.29
C TYR A 7 -39.07 -30.64 -60.25
N ARG A 8 -38.01 -29.86 -60.48
CA ARG A 8 -36.95 -29.59 -59.49
C ARG A 8 -37.25 -28.26 -58.78
N PRO A 9 -37.46 -28.25 -57.46
CA PRO A 9 -37.77 -27.02 -56.74
C PRO A 9 -36.59 -26.03 -56.81
N PRO A 10 -36.85 -24.72 -56.76
CA PRO A 10 -35.79 -23.71 -56.70
C PRO A 10 -34.93 -23.93 -55.44
N ALA A 11 -33.60 -23.82 -55.58
CA ALA A 11 -32.67 -23.98 -54.46
C ALA A 11 -33.04 -23.02 -53.32
N ALA A 12 -33.10 -23.54 -52.09
CA ALA A 12 -33.38 -22.74 -50.91
C ALA A 12 -32.32 -21.63 -50.76
N PRO A 13 -32.68 -20.42 -50.31
CA PRO A 13 -31.70 -19.36 -50.07
C PRO A 13 -30.69 -19.82 -49.01
N ASP A 14 -29.43 -19.52 -49.27
CA ASP A 14 -28.26 -19.93 -48.50
C ASP A 14 -28.48 -19.68 -47.00
N ALA A 15 -28.28 -20.72 -46.17
CA ALA A 15 -28.35 -20.57 -44.73
C ALA A 15 -27.32 -19.52 -44.24
N PRO A 16 -27.67 -18.59 -43.34
CA PRO A 16 -26.74 -17.56 -42.91
C PRO A 16 -25.51 -18.21 -42.28
N ALA A 17 -24.32 -17.78 -42.72
CA ALA A 17 -23.05 -18.24 -42.21
C ALA A 17 -23.03 -18.10 -40.67
N LYS A 18 -22.70 -19.18 -39.97
CA LYS A 18 -22.56 -19.19 -38.51
C LYS A 18 -21.53 -18.12 -38.12
N THR A 19 -21.92 -17.15 -37.30
CA THR A 19 -20.99 -16.17 -36.73
C THR A 19 -19.86 -16.93 -36.04
N PRO A 20 -18.58 -16.63 -36.32
CA PRO A 20 -17.49 -17.39 -35.74
C PRO A 20 -17.52 -17.23 -34.21
N THR A 21 -17.64 -18.36 -33.53
CA THR A 21 -17.61 -18.50 -32.08
C THR A 21 -16.19 -18.20 -31.58
N GLY A 22 -15.85 -16.90 -31.52
CA GLY A 22 -14.68 -16.37 -30.84
C GLY A 22 -15.15 -15.36 -29.80
N LEU A 23 -14.60 -15.43 -28.59
CA LEU A 23 -14.87 -14.42 -27.56
C LEU A 23 -14.55 -13.03 -28.13
N SER A 24 -15.51 -12.10 -28.05
CA SER A 24 -15.28 -10.74 -28.54
C SER A 24 -14.13 -10.09 -27.77
N GLN A 25 -13.36 -9.23 -28.44
CA GLN A 25 -12.23 -8.53 -27.82
C GLN A 25 -12.63 -7.77 -26.54
N VAL A 26 -13.86 -7.26 -26.50
CA VAL A 26 -14.44 -6.61 -25.32
C VAL A 26 -14.59 -7.58 -24.14
N ALA A 27 -15.01 -8.82 -24.39
CA ALA A 27 -15.12 -9.85 -23.35
C ALA A 27 -13.75 -10.23 -22.78
N ILE A 28 -12.72 -10.31 -23.64
CA ILE A 28 -11.35 -10.60 -23.20
C ILE A 28 -10.83 -9.48 -22.28
N VAL A 29 -11.01 -8.22 -22.67
CA VAL A 29 -10.59 -7.07 -21.85
C VAL A 29 -11.31 -7.04 -20.50
N ALA A 30 -12.62 -7.34 -20.47
CA ALA A 30 -13.38 -7.40 -19.23
C ALA A 30 -12.89 -8.52 -18.29
N ILE A 31 -12.62 -9.72 -18.84
CA ILE A 31 -12.11 -10.86 -18.07
C ILE A 31 -10.71 -10.57 -17.51
N VAL A 32 -9.80 -10.08 -18.35
CA VAL A 32 -8.44 -9.74 -17.91
C VAL A 32 -8.47 -8.63 -16.86
N GLY A 33 -9.29 -7.60 -17.06
CA GLY A 33 -9.45 -6.51 -16.08
C GLY A 33 -9.99 -7.00 -14.74
N TYR A 34 -11.00 -7.87 -14.74
CA TYR A 34 -11.55 -8.46 -13.52
C TYR A 34 -10.51 -9.34 -12.79
N VAL A 35 -9.79 -10.19 -13.52
CA VAL A 35 -8.75 -11.06 -12.94
C VAL A 35 -7.62 -10.23 -12.31
N MET A 36 -7.16 -9.17 -12.98
CA MET A 36 -6.13 -8.28 -12.44
C MET A 36 -6.61 -7.51 -11.20
N LEU A 37 -7.85 -7.01 -11.23
CA LEU A 37 -8.47 -6.35 -10.08
C LEU A 37 -8.59 -7.31 -8.89
N ALA A 38 -9.11 -8.51 -9.11
CA ALA A 38 -9.29 -9.53 -8.07
C ALA A 38 -7.95 -9.97 -7.47
N ALA A 39 -6.92 -10.16 -8.29
CA ALA A 39 -5.57 -10.49 -7.82
C ALA A 39 -4.98 -9.35 -6.96
N SER A 40 -5.15 -8.09 -7.39
CA SER A 40 -4.68 -6.95 -6.60
C SER A 40 -5.39 -6.84 -5.26
N VAL A 41 -6.71 -7.06 -5.22
CA VAL A 41 -7.49 -7.08 -3.97
C VAL A 41 -7.03 -8.22 -3.07
N LEU A 42 -6.77 -9.40 -3.62
CA LEU A 42 -6.28 -10.55 -2.86
C LEU A 42 -4.89 -10.29 -2.25
N VAL A 43 -3.99 -9.66 -2.99
CA VAL A 43 -2.67 -9.24 -2.48
C VAL A 43 -2.84 -8.23 -1.32
N GLN A 44 -3.74 -7.26 -1.46
CA GLN A 44 -4.00 -6.25 -0.42
C GLN A 44 -4.55 -6.86 0.88
N LEU A 45 -5.39 -7.89 0.76
CA LEU A 45 -5.96 -8.60 1.93
C LEU A 45 -4.91 -9.42 2.68
N GLY A 46 -3.82 -9.84 2.02
CA GLY A 46 -2.73 -10.61 2.61
C GLY A 46 -1.70 -9.78 3.39
N THR A 47 -1.63 -8.47 3.15
CA THR A 47 -0.67 -7.58 3.83
C THR A 47 -1.27 -6.96 5.08
N GLN A 48 -1.47 -7.77 6.13
CA GLN A 48 -1.57 -7.21 7.47
C GLN A 48 -0.15 -6.86 7.92
N HIS A 49 0.18 -5.57 8.04
CA HIS A 49 1.40 -5.15 8.72
C HIS A 49 1.22 -5.47 10.22
N VAL A 50 1.54 -6.70 10.61
CA VAL A 50 1.59 -7.10 12.01
C VAL A 50 2.76 -6.35 12.63
N VAL A 51 2.46 -5.34 13.46
CA VAL A 51 3.48 -4.68 14.27
C VAL A 51 3.98 -5.72 15.26
N PRO A 52 5.25 -6.17 15.20
CA PRO A 52 5.77 -7.12 16.15
C PRO A 52 5.71 -6.50 17.54
N ILE A 53 4.93 -7.10 18.43
CA ILE A 53 4.89 -6.71 19.84
C ILE A 53 6.09 -7.39 20.50
N HIS A 54 7.13 -6.60 20.76
CA HIS A 54 8.29 -6.99 21.55
C HIS A 54 7.83 -7.23 23.00
N ALA A 55 7.44 -8.47 23.32
CA ALA A 55 6.76 -8.83 24.57
C ALA A 55 7.69 -9.48 25.60
N SER A 56 9.01 -9.51 25.38
CA SER A 56 9.93 -10.05 26.37
C SER A 56 10.07 -9.08 27.56
N PRO A 57 10.34 -9.57 28.78
CA PRO A 57 10.60 -8.71 29.94
C PRO A 57 11.74 -7.69 29.71
N GLU A 58 12.74 -8.08 28.91
CA GLU A 58 13.91 -7.26 28.57
C GLU A 58 13.55 -6.08 27.67
N ASP A 59 12.63 -6.28 26.72
CA ASP A 59 12.11 -5.21 25.85
C ASP A 59 11.41 -4.11 26.67
N PHE A 60 10.65 -4.51 27.71
CA PHE A 60 9.97 -3.56 28.58
C PHE A 60 10.94 -2.72 29.42
N GLU A 61 12.07 -3.27 29.85
CA GLU A 61 13.07 -2.51 30.59
C GLU A 61 13.71 -1.44 29.68
N ALA A 62 14.14 -1.82 28.48
CA ALA A 62 14.68 -0.88 27.50
C ALA A 62 13.67 0.24 27.15
N MET A 63 12.38 -0.10 27.04
CA MET A 63 11.31 0.90 26.84
C MET A 63 11.15 1.85 28.03
N ARG A 64 11.29 1.36 29.28
CA ARG A 64 11.24 2.22 30.47
C ARG A 64 12.42 3.18 30.51
N GLU A 65 13.63 2.70 30.25
CA GLU A 65 14.84 3.53 30.21
C GLU A 65 14.73 4.62 29.13
N THR A 66 14.29 4.24 27.93
CA THR A 66 14.07 5.18 26.82
C THR A 66 12.99 6.20 27.15
N GLY A 67 11.87 5.76 27.75
CA GLY A 67 10.80 6.66 28.19
C GLY A 67 11.24 7.62 29.29
N ALA A 68 12.06 7.14 30.24
CA ALA A 68 12.63 7.98 31.30
C ALA A 68 13.59 9.03 30.71
N LEU A 69 14.41 8.66 29.72
CA LEU A 69 15.24 9.63 29.02
C LEU A 69 14.39 10.68 28.29
N ALA A 70 13.36 10.27 27.55
CA ALA A 70 12.46 11.18 26.86
C ALA A 70 11.80 12.19 27.83
N ALA A 71 11.36 11.74 29.00
CA ALA A 71 10.80 12.61 30.03
C ALA A 71 11.83 13.62 30.56
N ARG A 72 13.08 13.18 30.79
CA ARG A 72 14.17 14.09 31.19
C ARG A 72 14.49 15.12 30.10
N THR A 73 14.49 14.72 28.84
CA THR A 73 14.71 15.63 27.71
C THR A 73 13.63 16.70 27.64
N LEU A 74 12.36 16.34 27.85
CA LEU A 74 11.26 17.30 27.89
C LEU A 74 11.39 18.30 29.04
N ALA A 75 11.75 17.82 30.24
CA ALA A 75 12.03 18.69 31.38
C ALA A 75 13.26 19.59 31.15
N HIS A 76 14.24 19.11 30.39
CA HIS A 76 15.44 19.88 30.06
C HIS A 76 15.16 21.02 29.08
N VAL A 77 14.33 20.79 28.06
CA VAL A 77 14.00 21.82 27.06
C VAL A 77 13.00 22.86 27.56
N GLU A 78 12.12 22.49 28.51
CA GLU A 78 11.09 23.37 29.10
C GLU A 78 11.57 24.80 29.42
N PRO A 79 12.66 25.04 30.17
CA PRO A 79 13.12 26.40 30.50
C PRO A 79 13.58 27.23 29.28
N HIS A 80 13.86 26.59 28.15
CA HIS A 80 14.30 27.25 26.91
C HIS A 80 13.13 27.68 26.02
N ILE A 81 11.90 27.24 26.30
CA ILE A 81 10.70 27.59 25.54
C ILE A 81 10.26 29.01 25.92
N GLN A 82 10.81 30.01 25.21
CA GLN A 82 10.56 31.42 25.45
C GLN A 82 10.15 32.15 24.16
N PRO A 83 9.34 33.22 24.24
CA PRO A 83 8.99 34.02 23.07
C PRO A 83 10.23 34.53 22.33
N GLY A 84 10.26 34.33 21.01
CA GLY A 84 11.38 34.72 20.15
C GLY A 84 12.47 33.67 19.98
N VAL A 85 12.43 32.55 20.71
CA VAL A 85 13.29 31.40 20.47
C VAL A 85 12.80 30.62 19.26
N THR A 86 13.72 30.25 18.36
CA THR A 86 13.37 29.48 17.16
C THR A 86 13.21 28.01 17.51
N THR A 87 12.30 27.32 16.82
CA THR A 87 12.13 25.86 16.97
C THR A 87 13.40 25.09 16.61
N ALA A 88 14.21 25.62 15.68
CA ALA A 88 15.52 25.06 15.34
C ALA A 88 16.53 25.14 16.49
N ALA A 89 16.48 26.20 17.32
CA ALA A 89 17.32 26.29 18.51
C ALA A 89 16.88 25.29 19.59
N LEU A 90 15.57 25.12 19.78
CA LEU A 90 15.02 24.11 20.70
C LEU A 90 15.37 22.69 20.25
N ASP A 91 15.26 22.42 18.95
CA ASP A 91 15.66 21.14 18.36
C ASP A 91 17.13 20.81 18.61
N ALA A 92 18.03 21.79 18.42
CA ALA A 92 19.45 21.60 18.73
C ALA A 92 19.69 21.24 20.20
N ILE A 93 19.04 21.95 21.14
CA ILE A 93 19.13 21.65 22.58
C ILE A 93 18.67 20.23 22.89
N VAL A 94 17.54 19.81 22.30
CA VAL A 94 16.99 18.46 22.49
C VAL A 94 17.93 17.40 21.91
N ARG A 95 18.44 17.62 20.69
CA ARG A 95 19.34 16.69 20.01
C ARG A 95 20.64 16.52 20.79
N ASP A 96 21.23 17.62 21.23
CA ASP A 96 22.49 17.61 21.97
C ASP A 96 22.31 16.91 23.32
N PHE A 97 21.22 17.18 24.05
CA PHE A 97 20.91 16.48 25.29
C PHE A 97 20.69 14.97 25.10
N ILE A 98 20.00 14.56 24.03
CA ILE A 98 19.79 13.14 23.71
C ILE A 98 21.13 12.46 23.38
N ALA A 99 22.00 13.12 22.60
CA ALA A 99 23.31 12.62 22.23
C ALA A 99 24.24 12.49 23.44
N ASP A 100 24.24 13.46 24.34
CA ASP A 100 25.02 13.44 25.59
C ASP A 100 24.61 12.30 26.53
N ASN A 101 23.35 11.86 26.44
CA ASN A 101 22.82 10.70 27.17
C ASN A 101 23.03 9.37 26.41
N GLY A 102 23.80 9.36 25.32
CA GLY A 102 24.15 8.15 24.56
C GLY A 102 23.03 7.60 23.69
N ALA A 103 22.01 8.41 23.39
CA ALA A 103 20.89 8.02 22.54
C ALA A 103 20.87 8.82 21.23
N THR A 104 20.05 8.37 20.28
CA THR A 104 19.84 9.06 19.01
C THR A 104 18.37 9.47 18.91
N ALA A 105 18.10 10.70 18.44
CA ALA A 105 16.74 11.17 18.25
C ALA A 105 16.01 10.32 17.20
N ALA A 106 14.89 9.71 17.60
CA ALA A 106 14.13 8.79 16.75
C ALA A 106 13.49 9.45 15.51
N THR A 107 13.36 10.78 15.53
CA THR A 107 12.82 11.57 14.42
C THR A 107 13.81 11.70 13.26
N LEU A 108 15.12 11.69 13.54
CA LEU A 108 16.15 11.86 12.51
C LEU A 108 16.11 10.68 11.52
N GLY A 109 15.93 11.02 10.24
CA GLY A 109 15.80 10.04 9.15
C GLY A 109 14.39 9.50 8.94
N TYR A 110 13.44 9.76 9.84
CA TYR A 110 12.07 9.28 9.68
C TYR A 110 11.38 10.03 8.52
N ARG A 111 11.06 9.28 7.45
CA ARG A 111 10.42 9.80 6.22
C ARG A 111 11.17 11.01 5.60
N GLY A 112 12.49 11.04 5.74
CA GLY A 112 13.33 12.12 5.20
C GLY A 112 13.42 13.37 6.08
N TYR A 113 12.97 13.30 7.33
CA TYR A 113 13.20 14.34 8.33
C TYR A 113 14.70 14.43 8.69
N LYS A 114 15.26 15.65 8.69
CA LYS A 114 16.72 15.90 8.79
C LYS A 114 17.11 16.94 9.85
N HIS A 115 16.12 17.50 10.52
CA HIS A 115 16.32 18.58 11.49
C HIS A 115 16.04 18.01 12.85
#